data_AF-S2XV14-F1
#
_entry.id   AF-S2XV14-F1
#
_cell.length_a   1.000
_cell.length_b   1.000
_cell.length_c   1.000
_cell.angle_alpha   90.00
_cell.angle_beta   90.00
_cell.angle_gamma   90.00
#
_symmetry.space_group_name_H-M   'P 1'
#
loop_
_entity.id
_entity.type
_entity.pdbx_description
1 polymer ?
#
loop_
_entity_poly.entity_id
_entity_poly.type
_entity_poly.pdbx_seq_one_letter_code
_entity_poly.pdbx_strand_id
1 'polypeptide(L)'
;MVKDKKERLKELLDKQKQKGIEEEEKREYETVLEEVNELFPNTDSEEEVEILSKEDSKRITDELFGEFPFGNNGIEWTLMFYKTIFSNFIDYESVLAELVIKNHKVNNEICYIIDLNFQHVIKTKLIKIIHRVEEVRNWDRYIYSPQIKLIIEFPSNDIAVGWKE
;
A
#
# COMPACT_ATOMS: atom_id res chain seq x y z
N MET A 1 -10.78 22.76 -45.82
CA MET A 1 -11.49 23.54 -44.77
C MET A 1 -12.26 22.69 -43.74
N VAL A 2 -12.92 21.57 -44.08
CA VAL A 2 -13.62 20.72 -43.07
C VAL A 2 -12.69 19.73 -42.34
N LYS A 3 -11.59 19.28 -42.99
CA LYS A 3 -10.56 18.40 -42.36
C LYS A 3 -9.85 19.09 -41.20
N ASP A 4 -9.33 20.30 -41.39
CA ASP A 4 -8.65 21.07 -40.34
C ASP A 4 -9.51 21.33 -39.10
N LYS A 5 -10.83 21.53 -39.27
CA LYS A 5 -11.75 21.72 -38.15
C LYS A 5 -11.95 20.45 -37.33
N LYS A 6 -11.94 19.28 -37.97
CA LYS A 6 -12.07 17.98 -37.28
C LYS A 6 -10.79 17.61 -36.53
N GLU A 7 -9.62 17.83 -37.12
CA GLU A 7 -8.34 17.63 -36.44
C GLU A 7 -8.18 18.55 -35.23
N ARG A 8 -8.50 19.84 -35.41
CA ARG A 8 -8.44 20.81 -34.30
C ARG A 8 -9.42 20.50 -33.17
N LEU A 9 -10.61 19.97 -33.49
CA LEU A 9 -11.57 19.52 -32.48
C LEU A 9 -11.04 18.29 -31.71
N LYS A 10 -10.40 17.35 -32.42
CA LYS A 10 -9.79 16.17 -31.79
C LYS A 10 -8.66 16.56 -30.83
N GLU A 11 -7.77 17.46 -31.24
CA GLU A 11 -6.70 17.97 -30.38
C GLU A 11 -7.23 18.67 -29.12
N LEU A 12 -8.31 19.44 -29.23
CA LEU A 12 -8.95 20.09 -28.08
C LEU A 12 -9.58 19.07 -27.12
N LEU A 13 -10.23 18.03 -27.65
CA LEU A 13 -10.78 16.94 -26.83
C LEU A 13 -9.68 16.15 -26.13
N ASP A 14 -8.58 15.85 -26.82
CA ASP A 14 -7.44 15.13 -26.24
C ASP A 14 -6.78 15.95 -25.13
N LYS A 15 -6.60 17.27 -25.32
CA LYS A 15 -6.13 18.17 -24.27
C LYS A 15 -7.06 18.24 -23.06
N GLN A 16 -8.37 18.25 -23.29
CA GLN A 16 -9.34 18.30 -22.20
C GLN A 16 -9.35 17.00 -21.39
N LYS A 17 -9.23 15.85 -22.07
CA LYS A 17 -9.07 14.55 -21.41
C LYS A 17 -7.78 14.50 -20.58
N GLN A 18 -6.67 14.93 -21.17
CA GLN A 18 -5.38 14.96 -20.49
C GLN A 18 -5.41 15.80 -19.21
N LYS A 19 -6.02 16.99 -19.28
CA LYS A 19 -6.20 17.87 -18.10
C LYS A 19 -7.06 17.21 -17.02
N GLY A 20 -8.11 16.48 -17.41
CA GLY A 20 -8.95 15.74 -16.48
C GLY A 20 -8.18 14.65 -15.74
N ILE A 21 -7.33 13.91 -16.46
CA ILE A 21 -6.44 12.88 -15.87
C ILE A 21 -5.47 13.55 -14.89
N GLU A 22 -4.77 14.61 -15.29
CA GLU A 22 -3.82 15.32 -14.42
C GLU A 22 -4.47 15.87 -13.14
N GLU A 23 -5.70 16.36 -13.21
CA GLU A 23 -6.44 16.86 -12.05
C GLU A 23 -6.91 15.73 -11.10
N GLU A 24 -7.24 14.55 -11.64
CA GLU A 24 -7.56 13.36 -10.85
C GLU A 24 -6.32 12.83 -10.14
N GLU A 25 -5.21 12.68 -10.87
CA GLU A 25 -3.93 12.23 -10.33
C GLU A 25 -3.40 13.16 -9.23
N LYS A 26 -3.55 14.48 -9.41
CA LYS A 26 -3.15 15.46 -8.38
C LYS A 26 -3.97 15.28 -7.10
N ARG A 27 -5.28 15.05 -7.22
CA ARG A 27 -6.17 14.84 -6.07
C ARG A 27 -5.88 13.54 -5.35
N GLU A 28 -5.62 12.47 -6.09
CA GLU A 28 -5.17 11.19 -5.50
C GLU A 28 -3.88 11.38 -4.71
N TYR A 29 -2.87 12.02 -5.29
CA TYR A 29 -1.60 12.28 -4.60
C TYR A 29 -1.78 13.15 -3.34
N GLU A 30 -2.59 14.21 -3.42
CA GLU A 30 -2.90 15.07 -2.27
C GLU A 30 -3.58 14.27 -1.14
N THR A 31 -4.50 13.36 -1.48
CA THR A 31 -5.18 12.48 -0.50
C THR A 31 -4.18 11.58 0.22
N VAL A 32 -3.30 10.90 -0.55
CA VAL A 32 -2.26 10.03 0.01
C VAL A 32 -1.27 10.83 0.87
N LEU A 33 -0.93 12.05 0.46
CA LEU A 33 -0.03 12.93 1.22
C LEU A 33 -0.64 13.36 2.56
N GLU A 34 -1.92 13.73 2.59
CA GLU A 34 -2.64 14.08 3.82
C GLU A 34 -2.64 12.91 4.79
N GLU A 35 -3.04 11.74 4.32
CA GLU A 35 -3.05 10.49 5.07
C GLU A 35 -1.67 10.12 5.63
N VAL A 36 -0.60 10.22 4.82
CA VAL A 36 0.78 9.99 5.27
C VAL A 36 1.17 10.97 6.37
N ASN A 37 0.80 12.24 6.26
CA ASN A 37 1.13 13.24 7.29
C ASN A 37 0.37 13.01 8.60
N GLU A 38 -0.87 12.51 8.54
CA GLU A 38 -1.62 12.10 9.73
C GLU A 38 -0.99 10.88 10.42
N LEU A 39 -0.61 9.86 9.63
CA LEU A 39 0.03 8.67 10.15
C LEU A 39 1.52 8.84 10.44
N PHE A 40 2.19 9.88 9.99
CA PHE A 40 3.62 10.09 10.25
C PHE A 40 3.88 11.58 10.51
N PRO A 41 3.35 12.12 11.62
CA PRO A 41 3.56 13.52 11.97
C PRO A 41 5.05 13.71 12.29
N ASN A 42 5.71 14.65 11.60
CA ASN A 42 7.16 14.90 11.58
C ASN A 42 7.97 14.11 10.53
N THR A 43 7.52 14.14 9.28
CA THR A 43 8.34 13.75 8.10
C THR A 43 9.63 14.58 7.94
N ASP A 44 9.74 15.72 8.63
CA ASP A 44 10.90 16.62 8.58
C ASP A 44 12.15 16.11 9.32
N SER A 45 12.05 15.09 10.17
CA SER A 45 13.19 14.53 10.90
C SER A 45 13.70 13.25 10.23
N GLU A 46 14.48 13.37 9.15
CA GLU A 46 15.38 12.35 8.53
C GLU A 46 14.91 10.88 8.38
N GLU A 47 13.68 10.50 8.73
CA GLU A 47 13.26 9.10 8.81
C GLU A 47 12.22 8.72 7.75
N GLU A 48 12.73 8.23 6.61
CA GLU A 48 12.36 6.93 6.00
C GLU A 48 10.92 6.67 5.55
N VAL A 49 10.03 7.65 5.53
CA VAL A 49 8.71 7.54 4.87
C VAL A 49 8.76 8.24 3.52
N GLU A 50 8.48 7.50 2.45
CA GLU A 50 8.60 7.97 1.07
C GLU A 50 7.35 7.56 0.28
N ILE A 51 6.66 8.52 -0.35
CA ILE A 51 5.63 8.22 -1.35
C ILE A 51 6.34 7.94 -2.67
N LEU A 52 6.18 6.72 -3.19
CA LEU A 52 6.89 6.29 -4.39
C LEU A 52 6.33 6.94 -5.66
N SER A 53 7.19 6.97 -6.70
CA SER A 53 6.78 7.25 -8.08
C SER A 53 5.73 6.24 -8.54
N LYS A 54 4.96 6.58 -9.59
CA LYS A 54 3.94 5.67 -10.13
C LYS A 54 4.56 4.40 -10.70
N GLU A 55 5.71 4.53 -11.34
CA GLU A 55 6.43 3.43 -11.96
C GLU A 55 6.96 2.47 -10.89
N ASP A 56 7.54 2.99 -9.80
CA ASP A 56 8.01 2.15 -8.69
C ASP A 56 6.85 1.55 -7.91
N SER A 57 5.78 2.32 -7.68
CA SER A 57 4.54 1.85 -7.04
C SER A 57 3.97 0.66 -7.80
N LYS A 58 3.84 0.78 -9.13
CA LYS A 58 3.37 -0.30 -9.98
C LYS A 58 4.28 -1.52 -9.92
N ARG A 59 5.61 -1.33 -9.95
CA ARG A 59 6.55 -2.46 -9.86
C ARG A 59 6.38 -3.23 -8.55
N ILE A 60 6.25 -2.54 -7.43
CA ILE A 60 6.05 -3.16 -6.12
C ILE A 60 4.71 -3.88 -6.05
N THR A 61 3.64 -3.29 -6.59
CA THR A 61 2.32 -3.92 -6.65
C THR A 61 2.30 -5.15 -7.56
N ASP A 62 2.96 -5.11 -8.71
CA ASP A 62 3.10 -6.26 -9.62
C ASP A 62 3.91 -7.40 -8.96
N GLU A 63 4.97 -7.06 -8.21
CA GLU A 63 5.75 -8.02 -7.42
C GLU A 63 4.90 -8.69 -6.34
N LEU A 64 4.13 -7.89 -5.60
CA LEU A 64 3.16 -8.35 -4.62
C LEU A 64 2.18 -9.37 -5.23
N PHE A 65 1.58 -9.06 -6.39
CA PHE A 65 0.64 -9.96 -7.07
C PHE A 65 1.30 -11.23 -7.61
N GLY A 66 2.58 -11.15 -8.02
CA GLY A 66 3.35 -12.33 -8.42
C GLY A 66 3.72 -13.22 -7.23
N GLU A 67 3.91 -12.61 -6.06
CA GLU A 67 4.37 -13.32 -4.87
C GLU A 67 3.24 -13.90 -4.04
N PHE A 68 2.08 -13.24 -3.89
CA PHE A 68 0.99 -13.72 -3.04
C PHE A 68 -0.26 -14.07 -3.86
N PRO A 69 -1.06 -15.07 -3.41
CA PRO A 69 -2.27 -15.44 -4.13
C PRO A 69 -3.35 -14.38 -3.91
N PHE A 70 -3.73 -13.67 -4.98
CA PHE A 70 -4.84 -12.72 -4.96
C PHE A 70 -6.05 -13.28 -5.72
N GLY A 71 -7.23 -13.03 -5.16
CA GLY A 71 -8.53 -13.31 -5.75
C GLY A 71 -9.29 -12.01 -5.99
N ASN A 72 -10.61 -12.12 -6.22
CA ASN A 72 -11.46 -10.95 -6.52
C ASN A 72 -11.61 -9.97 -5.34
N ASN A 73 -11.38 -10.42 -4.11
CA ASN A 73 -11.67 -9.65 -2.88
C ASN A 73 -10.42 -9.48 -1.98
N GLY A 74 -9.21 -9.53 -2.55
CA GLY A 74 -7.97 -9.46 -1.79
C GLY A 74 -7.21 -10.79 -1.78
N ILE A 75 -6.46 -11.07 -0.71
CA ILE A 75 -5.59 -12.25 -0.67
C ILE A 75 -6.44 -13.51 -0.48
N GLU A 76 -6.16 -14.55 -1.27
CA GLU A 76 -6.74 -15.88 -1.06
C GLU A 76 -6.03 -16.59 0.09
N TRP A 77 -6.37 -16.19 1.31
CA TRP A 77 -5.79 -16.72 2.53
C TRP A 77 -5.85 -18.25 2.61
N THR A 78 -6.86 -18.89 2.03
CA THR A 78 -6.98 -20.36 1.98
C THR A 78 -5.82 -21.04 1.25
N LEU A 79 -5.20 -20.38 0.28
CA LEU A 79 -4.05 -20.89 -0.49
C LEU A 79 -2.70 -20.63 0.20
N MET A 80 -2.67 -19.78 1.23
CA MET A 80 -1.46 -19.49 2.00
C MET A 80 -1.14 -20.62 2.98
N PHE A 81 0.08 -21.18 2.88
CA PHE A 81 0.56 -22.23 3.79
C PHE A 81 0.97 -21.65 5.15
N TYR A 82 1.85 -20.64 5.16
CA TYR A 82 2.25 -19.94 6.37
C TYR A 82 1.41 -18.68 6.56
N LYS A 83 0.49 -18.72 7.51
CA LYS A 83 -0.39 -17.61 7.85
C LYS A 83 -0.86 -17.66 9.29
N THR A 84 -1.32 -16.52 9.80
CA THR A 84 -2.03 -16.37 11.08
C THR A 84 -3.09 -15.30 10.92
N ILE A 85 -4.28 -15.53 11.49
CA ILE A 85 -5.37 -14.55 11.50
C ILE A 85 -5.68 -14.24 12.96
N PHE A 86 -5.63 -12.95 13.30
CA PHE A 86 -5.93 -12.43 14.61
C PHE A 86 -7.34 -11.81 14.59
N SER A 87 -8.27 -12.41 15.34
CA SER A 87 -9.65 -11.92 15.44
C SER A 87 -9.98 -11.46 16.85
N ASN A 88 -10.59 -10.27 16.98
CA ASN A 88 -11.07 -9.68 18.24
C ASN A 88 -10.01 -9.60 19.38
N PHE A 89 -8.76 -9.30 19.04
CA PHE A 89 -7.71 -9.09 20.06
C PHE A 89 -7.76 -7.67 20.62
N ILE A 90 -7.29 -7.51 21.87
CA ILE A 90 -7.18 -6.20 22.54
C ILE A 90 -5.78 -5.60 22.33
N ASP A 91 -4.79 -6.43 21.99
CA ASP A 91 -3.39 -6.04 21.87
C ASP A 91 -2.78 -6.62 20.59
N TYR A 92 -3.17 -6.05 19.45
CA TYR A 92 -2.65 -6.49 18.15
C TYR A 92 -1.18 -6.11 17.97
N GLU A 93 -0.73 -4.99 18.55
CA GLU A 93 0.66 -4.54 18.49
C GLU A 93 1.60 -5.60 19.05
N SER A 94 1.41 -6.02 20.31
CA SER A 94 2.32 -6.98 20.95
C SER A 94 2.35 -8.32 20.21
N VAL A 95 1.20 -8.80 19.77
CA VAL A 95 1.09 -10.11 19.10
C VAL A 95 1.73 -10.07 17.71
N LEU A 96 1.53 -8.98 16.95
CA LEU A 96 2.16 -8.80 15.65
C LEU A 96 3.67 -8.62 15.80
N ALA A 97 4.12 -7.83 16.76
CA ALA A 97 5.53 -7.66 17.08
C ALA A 97 6.18 -9.00 17.42
N GLU A 98 5.55 -9.79 18.29
CA GLU A 98 6.04 -11.11 18.69
C GLU A 98 6.10 -12.07 17.49
N LEU A 99 5.08 -12.10 16.63
CA LEU A 99 5.06 -12.92 15.42
C LEU A 99 6.21 -12.53 14.48
N VAL A 100 6.37 -11.24 14.21
CA VAL A 100 7.38 -10.73 13.28
C VAL A 100 8.77 -10.96 13.85
N ILE A 101 9.03 -10.66 15.13
CA ILE A 101 10.33 -10.85 15.79
C ILE A 101 10.71 -12.34 15.90
N LYS A 102 9.75 -13.24 16.17
CA LYS A 102 10.02 -14.68 16.28
C LYS A 102 10.35 -15.33 14.95
N ASN A 103 9.66 -14.94 13.88
CA ASN A 103 9.84 -15.55 12.56
C ASN A 103 10.91 -14.85 11.73
N HIS A 104 11.17 -13.58 12.00
CA HIS A 104 12.09 -12.76 11.22
C HIS A 104 12.96 -11.94 12.18
N LYS A 105 14.28 -11.89 11.96
CA LYS A 105 15.21 -11.09 12.79
C LYS A 105 15.09 -9.59 12.47
N VAL A 106 13.88 -9.03 12.62
CA VAL A 106 13.52 -7.70 12.11
C VAL A 106 13.93 -6.65 13.11
N ASN A 107 14.83 -5.76 12.70
CA ASN A 107 15.00 -4.46 13.35
C ASN A 107 14.83 -3.27 12.40
N ASN A 108 14.84 -3.48 11.06
CA ASN A 108 14.88 -2.37 10.09
C ASN A 108 14.39 -2.72 8.67
N GLU A 109 13.60 -3.78 8.48
CA GLU A 109 13.15 -4.17 7.14
C GLU A 109 12.21 -3.14 6.52
N ILE A 110 12.38 -2.90 5.23
CA ILE A 110 11.53 -2.01 4.44
C ILE A 110 10.20 -2.70 4.22
N CYS A 111 9.12 -1.95 4.37
CA CYS A 111 7.79 -2.35 3.96
C CYS A 111 7.10 -1.27 3.13
N TYR A 112 6.05 -1.69 2.47
CA TYR A 112 5.25 -0.89 1.57
C TYR A 112 3.79 -0.95 2.03
N ILE A 113 3.18 0.20 2.24
CA ILE A 113 1.73 0.31 2.43
C ILE A 113 1.12 0.51 1.04
N ILE A 114 0.25 -0.42 0.65
CA ILE A 114 -0.32 -0.51 -0.69
C ILE A 114 -1.84 -0.45 -0.56
N ASP A 115 -2.42 0.55 -1.19
CA ASP A 115 -3.86 0.66 -1.39
C ASP A 115 -4.16 0.35 -2.86
N LEU A 116 -4.93 -0.70 -3.12
CA LEU A 116 -5.21 -1.11 -4.51
C LEU A 116 -6.15 -0.13 -5.24
N ASN A 117 -6.78 0.81 -4.52
CA ASN A 117 -7.60 1.85 -5.12
C ASN A 117 -6.78 3.08 -5.53
N PHE A 118 -5.54 3.21 -5.10
CA PHE A 118 -4.68 4.35 -5.39
C PHE A 118 -3.42 3.93 -6.16
N GLN A 119 -2.86 4.86 -6.92
CA GLN A 119 -1.68 4.59 -7.75
C GLN A 119 -0.35 4.70 -7.00
N HIS A 120 -0.37 5.25 -5.78
CA HIS A 120 0.83 5.55 -5.01
C HIS A 120 1.01 4.58 -3.84
N VAL A 121 2.22 4.06 -3.73
CA VAL A 121 2.65 3.18 -2.65
C VAL A 121 3.52 3.97 -1.68
N ILE A 122 3.34 3.73 -0.39
CA ILE A 122 4.11 4.38 0.67
C ILE A 122 5.19 3.40 1.14
N LYS A 123 6.45 3.78 1.02
CA LYS A 123 7.59 3.04 1.54
C LYS A 123 7.93 3.53 2.94
N THR A 124 8.16 2.60 3.85
CA THR A 124 8.55 2.87 5.24
C THR A 124 9.26 1.67 5.85
N LYS A 125 9.51 1.69 7.16
CA LYS A 125 10.00 0.55 7.92
C LYS A 125 8.88 -0.23 8.57
N LEU A 126 9.00 -1.55 8.54
CA LEU A 126 8.02 -2.46 9.13
C LEU A 126 7.79 -2.19 10.62
N ILE A 127 8.85 -1.85 11.38
CA ILE A 127 8.73 -1.57 12.82
C ILE A 127 7.84 -0.36 13.12
N LYS A 128 7.83 0.66 12.25
CA LYS A 128 6.97 1.84 12.41
C LYS A 128 5.49 1.48 12.24
N ILE A 129 5.21 0.51 11.38
CA ILE A 129 3.86 0.02 11.14
C ILE A 129 3.38 -0.85 12.30
N ILE A 130 4.23 -1.74 12.81
CA ILE A 130 3.89 -2.62 13.93
C ILE A 130 3.46 -1.80 15.15
N HIS A 131 4.24 -0.78 15.53
CA HIS A 131 3.94 0.10 16.67
C HIS A 131 2.69 0.97 16.49
N ARG A 132 2.13 1.02 15.27
CA ARG A 132 0.97 1.84 14.92
C ARG A 132 -0.12 1.02 14.24
N VAL A 133 -0.12 -0.29 14.46
CA VAL A 133 -1.00 -1.22 13.74
C VAL A 133 -2.48 -0.88 13.93
N GLU A 134 -2.88 -0.36 15.10
CA GLU A 134 -4.26 0.07 15.37
C GLU A 134 -4.69 1.31 14.58
N GLU A 135 -3.74 2.16 14.19
CA GLU A 135 -4.01 3.32 13.35
C GLU A 135 -4.04 2.90 11.89
N VAL A 136 -3.07 2.08 11.47
CA VAL A 136 -2.91 1.60 10.09
C VAL A 136 -4.02 0.63 9.68
N ARG A 137 -4.54 -0.20 10.60
CA ARG A 137 -5.61 -1.18 10.31
C ARG A 137 -6.91 -0.57 9.81
N ASN A 138 -7.14 0.71 10.09
CA ASN A 138 -8.34 1.41 9.64
C ASN A 138 -8.26 1.79 8.16
N TRP A 139 -7.07 1.68 7.58
CA TRP A 139 -6.87 1.82 6.16
C TRP A 139 -7.07 0.44 5.52
N ASP A 140 -7.98 0.36 4.56
CA ASP A 140 -8.27 -0.85 3.77
C ASP A 140 -7.09 -1.13 2.83
N ARG A 141 -5.94 -1.52 3.40
CA ARG A 141 -4.63 -1.55 2.77
C ARG A 141 -3.85 -2.80 3.11
N TYR A 142 -2.88 -3.09 2.25
CA TYR A 142 -1.92 -4.17 2.42
C TYR A 142 -0.61 -3.59 2.92
N ILE A 143 0.05 -4.28 3.85
CA ILE A 143 1.44 -4.02 4.20
C ILE A 143 2.27 -5.16 3.64
N TYR A 144 3.19 -4.84 2.76
CA TYR A 144 4.05 -5.82 2.08
C TYR A 144 5.52 -5.55 2.39
N SER A 145 6.24 -6.57 2.83
CA SER A 145 7.70 -6.52 2.99
C SER A 145 8.36 -7.61 2.14
N PRO A 146 8.93 -7.26 0.97
CA PRO A 146 9.52 -8.24 0.05
C PRO A 146 10.70 -9.00 0.66
N GLN A 147 11.52 -8.32 1.47
CA GLN A 147 12.78 -8.86 2.00
C GLN A 147 12.56 -10.11 2.87
N ILE A 148 11.44 -10.13 3.59
CA ILE A 148 11.03 -11.24 4.45
C ILE A 148 9.79 -11.96 3.91
N LYS A 149 9.36 -11.61 2.68
CA LYS A 149 8.16 -12.10 2.03
C LYS A 149 6.97 -12.14 2.99
N LEU A 150 6.70 -11.01 3.63
CA LEU A 150 5.61 -10.85 4.60
C LEU A 150 4.51 -10.01 3.97
N ILE A 151 3.26 -10.40 4.21
CA ILE A 151 2.09 -9.61 3.90
C ILE A 151 1.13 -9.52 5.08
N ILE A 152 0.55 -8.35 5.26
CA ILE A 152 -0.50 -8.10 6.24
C ILE A 152 -1.68 -7.47 5.51
N GLU A 153 -2.88 -7.98 5.77
CA GLU A 153 -4.15 -7.41 5.33
C GLU A 153 -5.03 -7.19 6.57
N PHE A 154 -5.91 -6.20 6.49
CA PHE A 154 -6.84 -5.84 7.57
C PHE A 154 -8.30 -6.12 7.18
N PRO A 155 -8.70 -7.40 7.01
CA PRO A 155 -10.06 -7.71 6.60
C PRO A 155 -11.06 -7.42 7.72
N SER A 156 -11.88 -6.38 7.53
CA SER A 156 -12.94 -5.97 8.47
C SER A 156 -12.40 -5.62 9.87
N ASN A 157 -12.47 -6.54 10.83
CA ASN A 157 -12.01 -6.36 12.21
C ASN A 157 -10.80 -7.26 12.56
N ASP A 158 -10.32 -8.04 11.60
CA ASP A 158 -9.26 -9.01 11.79
C ASP A 158 -7.96 -8.50 11.20
N ILE A 159 -6.84 -9.05 11.67
CA ILE A 159 -5.52 -8.84 11.06
C ILE A 159 -5.05 -10.18 10.54
N ALA A 160 -4.92 -10.30 9.22
CA ALA A 160 -4.41 -11.48 8.56
C ALA A 160 -2.96 -11.26 8.17
N VAL A 161 -2.07 -12.14 8.62
CA VAL A 161 -0.64 -12.09 8.36
C VAL A 161 -0.22 -13.36 7.64
N GLY A 162 0.50 -13.22 6.54
CA GLY A 162 1.02 -14.33 5.75
C GLY A 162 2.49 -14.12 5.43
N TRP A 163 3.24 -15.21 5.31
CA TRP A 163 4.62 -15.13 4.88
C TRP A 163 5.02 -16.31 3.98
N LYS A 164 6.18 -16.20 3.34
CA LYS A 164 6.80 -17.27 2.56
C LYS A 164 8.26 -17.46 2.96
N GLU A 165 8.76 -18.69 2.88
CA GLU A 165 10.19 -19.01 3.06
C GLU A 165 11.02 -18.64 1.82
#